data_AF-A0A7S2U2H9-F1
#
_entry.id   AF-A0A7S2U2H9-F1
#
_cell.length_a   1.000
_cell.length_b   1.000
_cell.length_c   1.000
_cell.angle_alpha   90.00
_cell.angle_beta   90.00
_cell.angle_gamma   90.00
#
_symmetry.space_group_name_H-M   'P 1'
#
loop_
_entity.id
_entity.type
_entity.pdbx_description
1 polymer ?
#
loop_
_entity_poly.entity_id
_entity_poly.type
_entity_poly.pdbx_seq_one_letter_code
_entity_poly.pdbx_strand_id
1 'polypeptide(L)'
;AICREVMVALTSSRARTLAAAVWILFLPGAFGDVYKYKSTSLDLGAYLVRRVEMYSPDDAPSHSPPGNGAAYIQLELNFQRRGKYDNVTMESEGQIELAAVRGMTLEIGDVHNGKTYYCCTKKLAEDPGMASCTTDKVDRLIIKNKHVDAKKVVFYSNNEAASAHGGNSKFIVTHSGPHVLVMSNCDPRLKNFEVSFSGESRWMNPYGFLPATTYNFLPFFGAMSLIYGLLALVWLVLNAVHWKDVVMLQNYITCVLGVCLIENM
;
A
#
# COMPACT_ATOMS: atom_id res chain seq x y z
N ALA A 1 -22.36 -27.51 -33.99
CA ALA A 1 -22.70 -26.33 -34.81
C ALA A 1 -21.86 -25.11 -34.42
N ILE A 2 -21.80 -24.76 -33.13
CA ILE A 2 -21.04 -23.59 -32.60
C ILE A 2 -19.54 -23.62 -32.97
N CYS A 3 -18.90 -24.79 -32.95
CA CYS A 3 -17.49 -24.94 -33.31
C CYS A 3 -17.18 -24.72 -34.81
N ARG A 4 -18.20 -24.78 -35.69
CA ARG A 4 -18.05 -24.57 -37.13
C ARG A 4 -18.20 -23.08 -37.49
N GLU A 5 -19.04 -22.36 -36.76
CA GLU A 5 -19.23 -20.90 -36.87
C GLU A 5 -17.97 -20.13 -36.43
N VAL A 6 -17.32 -20.57 -35.35
CA VAL A 6 -16.04 -19.98 -34.87
C VAL A 6 -14.91 -20.18 -35.88
N MET A 7 -14.95 -21.29 -36.64
CA MET A 7 -13.91 -21.64 -37.61
C MET A 7 -13.97 -20.78 -38.88
N VAL A 8 -15.15 -20.32 -39.29
CA VAL A 8 -15.31 -19.40 -40.43
C VAL A 8 -14.78 -18.01 -40.09
N ALA A 9 -14.97 -17.55 -38.85
CA ALA A 9 -14.45 -16.26 -38.38
C ALA A 9 -12.92 -16.16 -38.37
N LEU A 10 -12.21 -17.29 -38.31
CA LEU A 10 -10.74 -17.35 -38.27
C LEU A 10 -10.07 -17.33 -39.66
N THR A 11 -10.83 -17.49 -40.75
CA THR A 11 -10.28 -17.58 -42.13
C THR A 11 -10.25 -16.25 -42.90
N SER A 12 -10.82 -15.18 -42.35
CA SER A 12 -10.90 -13.86 -43.00
C SER A 12 -9.96 -12.88 -42.32
N SER A 13 -8.84 -12.51 -42.99
CA SER A 13 -8.01 -11.27 -42.93
C SER A 13 -7.61 -10.65 -41.58
N ARG A 14 -8.22 -11.06 -40.47
CA ARG A 14 -8.15 -10.54 -39.09
C ARG A 14 -7.19 -11.32 -38.19
N ALA A 15 -6.53 -12.35 -38.72
CA ALA A 15 -5.51 -13.10 -37.98
C ALA A 15 -4.32 -12.22 -37.55
N ARG A 16 -4.03 -11.13 -38.30
CA ARG A 16 -3.03 -10.13 -37.91
C ARG A 16 -3.48 -9.22 -36.77
N THR A 17 -4.78 -8.97 -36.62
CA THR A 17 -5.34 -8.16 -35.51
C THR A 17 -5.51 -8.93 -34.22
N LEU A 18 -5.72 -10.26 -34.27
CA LEU A 18 -5.87 -11.08 -33.06
C LEU A 18 -4.56 -11.25 -32.29
N ALA A 19 -3.41 -11.37 -32.96
CA ALA A 19 -2.11 -11.45 -32.29
C ALA A 19 -1.76 -10.18 -31.48
N ALA A 20 -2.20 -9.00 -31.96
CA ALA A 20 -2.04 -7.74 -31.23
C ALA A 20 -3.00 -7.61 -30.04
N ALA A 21 -4.22 -8.17 -30.14
CA ALA A 21 -5.21 -8.14 -29.07
C ALA A 21 -4.83 -9.04 -27.87
N VAL A 22 -4.16 -10.17 -28.12
CA VAL A 22 -3.67 -11.08 -27.06
C VAL A 22 -2.57 -10.43 -26.20
N TRP A 23 -1.77 -9.52 -26.76
CA TRP A 23 -0.76 -8.77 -26.01
C TRP A 23 -1.35 -7.73 -25.04
N ILE A 24 -2.53 -7.18 -25.36
CA ILE A 24 -3.21 -6.18 -24.52
C ILE A 24 -3.84 -6.84 -23.27
N LEU A 25 -4.21 -8.11 -23.35
CA LEU A 25 -4.83 -8.88 -22.25
C LEU A 25 -3.84 -9.36 -21.18
N PHE A 26 -2.53 -9.29 -21.47
CA PHE A 26 -1.45 -9.58 -20.51
C PHE A 26 -0.91 -8.34 -19.79
N LEU A 27 -1.64 -7.22 -19.79
CA LEU A 27 -1.35 -6.11 -18.89
C LEU A 27 -2.05 -6.36 -17.55
N PRO A 28 -1.40 -7.04 -16.58
CA PRO A 28 -1.91 -7.01 -15.22
C PRO A 28 -2.04 -5.55 -14.81
N GLY A 29 -3.15 -5.21 -14.15
CA GLY A 29 -3.24 -3.95 -13.43
C GLY A 29 -2.04 -3.88 -12.48
N ALA A 30 -1.09 -2.99 -12.79
CA ALA A 30 0.10 -2.82 -11.98
C ALA A 30 -0.35 -2.18 -10.66
N PHE A 31 -0.49 -3.01 -9.62
CA PHE A 31 -0.68 -2.52 -8.26
C PHE A 31 0.61 -1.80 -7.84
N GLY A 32 0.57 -0.48 -7.80
CA GLY A 32 1.59 0.32 -7.12
C GLY A 32 1.48 0.20 -5.59
N ASP A 33 2.48 0.68 -4.85
CA ASP A 33 2.50 0.87 -3.40
C ASP A 33 1.49 1.94 -2.97
N VAL A 34 0.22 1.60 -3.13
CA VAL A 34 -0.94 2.34 -2.65
C VAL A 34 -1.68 1.42 -1.71
N TYR A 35 -1.57 1.70 -0.41
CA TYR A 35 -2.21 0.91 0.63
C TYR A 35 -3.51 1.55 1.04
N LYS A 36 -4.62 0.89 0.75
CA LYS A 36 -5.96 1.33 1.13
C LYS A 36 -6.32 0.80 2.51
N TYR A 37 -6.80 1.68 3.38
CA TYR A 37 -7.29 1.38 4.72
C TYR A 37 -8.80 1.52 4.73
N LYS A 38 -9.49 0.44 5.11
CA LYS A 38 -10.96 0.41 5.18
C LYS A 38 -11.39 0.37 6.64
N SER A 39 -11.77 1.54 7.18
CA SER A 39 -12.38 1.71 8.51
C SER A 39 -11.68 0.91 9.61
N THR A 40 -10.35 1.05 9.70
CA THR A 40 -9.54 0.38 10.73
C THR A 40 -9.68 1.13 12.05
N SER A 41 -10.00 0.43 13.14
CA SER A 41 -10.06 1.02 14.47
C SER A 41 -8.65 1.22 15.05
N LEU A 42 -8.47 2.31 15.79
CA LEU A 42 -7.24 2.71 16.47
C LEU A 42 -7.56 3.10 17.92
N ASP A 43 -7.67 2.09 18.76
CA ASP A 43 -7.95 2.25 20.20
C ASP A 43 -6.83 3.00 20.94
N LEU A 44 -7.14 3.50 22.13
CA LEU A 44 -6.15 4.18 22.98
C LEU A 44 -4.98 3.24 23.30
N GLY A 45 -3.75 3.70 23.04
CA GLY A 45 -2.53 2.92 23.19
C GLY A 45 -2.24 1.96 22.05
N ALA A 46 -3.15 1.85 21.07
CA ALA A 46 -2.90 1.10 19.84
C ALA A 46 -2.09 1.94 18.85
N TYR A 47 -1.32 1.23 18.03
CA TYR A 47 -0.57 1.81 16.93
C TYR A 47 -0.60 0.87 15.71
N LEU A 48 -0.61 1.46 14.52
CA LEU A 48 -0.47 0.75 13.25
C LEU A 48 0.88 1.10 12.63
N VAL A 49 1.58 0.09 12.12
CA VAL A 49 2.89 0.24 11.48
C VAL A 49 2.82 -0.24 10.03
N ARG A 50 3.31 0.57 9.10
CA ARG A 50 3.55 0.18 7.71
C ARG A 50 5.00 0.47 7.33
N ARG A 51 5.73 -0.56 6.94
CA ARG A 51 7.12 -0.46 6.47
C ARG A 51 7.17 -0.64 4.97
N VAL A 52 7.87 0.25 4.28
CA VAL A 52 8.14 0.19 2.84
C VAL A 52 9.58 0.64 2.59
N GLU A 53 10.27 -0.06 1.70
CA GLU A 53 11.60 0.36 1.25
C GLU A 53 11.45 1.35 0.09
N MET A 54 12.16 2.47 0.21
CA MET A 54 12.09 3.57 -0.75
C MET A 54 13.48 4.01 -1.19
N TYR A 55 13.56 4.56 -2.39
CA TYR A 55 14.75 5.24 -2.88
C TYR A 55 14.60 6.75 -2.72
N SER A 56 15.70 7.42 -2.35
CA SER A 56 15.85 8.86 -2.55
C SER A 56 15.89 9.18 -4.04
N PRO A 57 15.66 10.45 -4.42
CA PRO A 57 15.94 10.89 -5.79
C PRO A 57 17.39 10.57 -6.20
N ASP A 58 18.38 10.85 -5.35
CA ASP A 58 19.79 10.75 -5.75
C ASP A 58 20.29 9.31 -5.94
N ASP A 59 19.71 8.33 -5.24
CA ASP A 59 20.16 6.93 -5.31
C ASP A 59 19.27 6.05 -6.22
N ALA A 60 18.20 6.60 -6.80
CA ALA A 60 17.25 5.80 -7.54
C ALA A 60 17.84 5.24 -8.84
N PRO A 61 17.55 3.99 -9.20
CA PRO A 61 18.06 3.36 -10.42
C PRO A 61 17.48 3.96 -11.71
N SER A 62 16.35 4.67 -11.61
CA SER A 62 15.74 5.38 -12.72
C SER A 62 14.84 6.52 -12.22
N HIS A 63 14.66 7.51 -13.09
CA HIS A 63 13.74 8.64 -12.92
C HIS A 63 12.73 8.72 -14.07
N SER A 64 12.76 7.76 -14.99
CA SER A 64 11.89 7.74 -16.16
C SER A 64 10.44 7.47 -15.77
N PRO A 65 9.47 7.79 -16.65
CA PRO A 65 8.09 7.32 -16.50
C PRO A 65 8.05 5.81 -16.20
N PRO A 66 7.13 5.34 -15.34
CA PRO A 66 5.94 6.04 -14.81
C PRO A 66 6.20 7.01 -13.65
N GLY A 67 7.45 7.17 -13.20
CA GLY A 67 7.84 8.14 -12.17
C GLY A 67 8.01 9.57 -12.68
N ASN A 68 8.19 10.51 -11.74
CA ASN A 68 8.46 11.92 -12.01
C ASN A 68 9.77 12.41 -11.35
N GLY A 69 10.64 11.48 -10.94
CA GLY A 69 11.89 11.77 -10.25
C GLY A 69 11.75 12.17 -8.77
N ALA A 70 10.53 12.31 -8.25
CA ALA A 70 10.29 12.66 -6.85
C ALA A 70 10.08 11.42 -5.97
N ALA A 71 10.57 11.47 -4.73
CA ALA A 71 10.35 10.45 -3.72
C ALA A 71 9.59 11.03 -2.52
N TYR A 72 8.41 10.48 -2.20
CA TYR A 72 7.60 10.96 -1.09
C TYR A 72 6.57 9.94 -0.60
N ILE A 73 6.19 10.08 0.66
CA ILE A 73 5.09 9.34 1.29
C ILE A 73 3.93 10.31 1.42
N GLN A 74 2.81 10.00 0.78
CA GLN A 74 1.61 10.82 0.80
C GLN A 74 0.50 10.07 1.53
N LEU A 75 -0.06 10.70 2.56
CA LEU A 75 -1.17 10.18 3.33
C LEU A 75 -2.42 10.97 3.01
N GLU A 76 -3.47 10.26 2.63
CA GLU A 76 -4.81 10.81 2.48
C GLU A 76 -5.73 10.00 3.38
N LEU A 77 -5.79 10.40 4.64
CA LEU A 77 -6.50 9.69 5.70
C LEU A 77 -7.65 10.55 6.22
N ASN A 78 -8.79 9.92 6.42
CA ASN A 78 -9.93 10.48 7.11
C ASN A 78 -10.15 9.71 8.39
N PHE A 79 -10.12 10.43 9.51
CA PHE A 79 -10.35 9.88 10.83
C PHE A 79 -11.77 10.19 11.25
N GLN A 80 -12.44 9.20 11.83
CA GLN A 80 -13.77 9.33 12.40
C GLN A 80 -13.71 8.90 13.84
N ARG A 81 -14.38 9.62 14.72
CA ARG A 81 -14.56 9.22 16.11
C ARG A 81 -16.04 8.97 16.41
N ARG A 82 -16.32 7.90 17.15
CA ARG A 82 -17.65 7.54 17.64
C ARG A 82 -17.59 7.34 19.15
N GLY A 83 -18.57 7.88 19.90
CA GLY A 83 -18.66 7.61 21.34
C GLY A 83 -18.87 6.12 21.61
N LYS A 84 -18.10 5.55 22.53
CA LYS A 84 -18.23 4.13 22.92
C LYS A 84 -19.48 3.87 23.77
N TYR A 85 -20.02 4.93 24.38
CA TYR A 85 -21.23 4.91 25.20
C TYR A 85 -22.18 6.02 24.73
N ASP A 86 -23.48 5.78 24.88
CA ASP A 86 -24.54 6.68 24.37
C ASP A 86 -24.56 8.06 25.05
N ASN A 87 -23.87 8.23 26.17
CA ASN A 87 -23.82 9.46 26.97
C ASN A 87 -22.51 10.27 26.84
N VAL A 88 -21.62 9.89 25.92
CA VAL A 88 -20.33 10.59 25.74
C VAL A 88 -20.55 11.82 24.87
N THR A 89 -20.42 13.01 25.47
CA THR A 89 -20.45 14.28 24.73
C THR A 89 -19.20 14.42 23.85
N MET A 90 -19.38 14.92 22.63
CA MET A 90 -18.30 15.05 21.64
C MET A 90 -17.45 16.32 21.83
N GLU A 91 -17.47 16.93 23.02
CA GLU A 91 -16.78 18.20 23.30
C GLU A 91 -15.27 18.06 23.54
N SER A 92 -14.76 16.85 23.77
CA SER A 92 -13.33 16.68 24.03
C SER A 92 -12.53 16.78 22.73
N GLU A 93 -11.65 17.77 22.60
CA GLU A 93 -10.61 17.75 21.57
C GLU A 93 -9.74 16.50 21.71
N GLY A 94 -9.26 15.95 20.60
CA GLY A 94 -8.33 14.83 20.60
C GLY A 94 -7.31 14.96 19.48
N GLN A 95 -6.17 14.30 19.61
CA GLN A 95 -5.16 14.27 18.56
C GLN A 95 -4.69 12.84 18.25
N ILE A 96 -4.40 12.58 16.99
CA ILE A 96 -3.71 11.37 16.52
C ILE A 96 -2.34 11.78 16.00
N GLU A 97 -1.34 10.97 16.29
CA GLU A 97 0.00 11.19 15.79
C GLU A 97 0.28 10.29 14.58
N LEU A 98 0.80 10.91 13.53
CA LEU A 98 1.31 10.27 12.32
C LEU A 98 2.81 10.51 12.26
N ALA A 99 3.62 9.46 12.38
CA ALA A 99 5.07 9.56 12.32
C ALA A 99 5.62 8.78 11.12
N ALA A 100 6.44 9.45 10.31
CA ALA A 100 7.29 8.79 9.33
C ALA A 100 8.68 8.65 9.93
N VAL A 101 9.13 7.42 10.10
CA VAL A 101 10.41 7.08 10.72
C VAL A 101 11.32 6.49 9.67
N ARG A 102 12.56 6.99 9.63
CA ARG A 102 13.62 6.40 8.82
C ARG A 102 14.44 5.43 9.66
N GLY A 103 14.66 4.22 9.15
CA GLY A 103 15.57 3.26 9.79
C GLY A 103 15.22 1.80 9.57
N MET A 104 16.24 0.94 9.71
CA MET A 104 16.09 -0.51 9.57
C MET A 104 15.29 -1.09 10.74
N THR A 105 15.60 -0.68 11.96
CA THR A 105 14.83 -1.06 13.16
C THR A 105 13.95 0.09 13.58
N LEU A 106 12.69 -0.22 13.89
CA LEU A 106 11.77 0.71 14.53
C LEU A 106 11.65 0.31 16.00
N GLU A 107 12.15 1.15 16.90
CA GLU A 107 12.08 0.93 18.34
C GLU A 107 10.97 1.80 18.93
N ILE A 108 9.81 1.17 19.17
CA ILE A 108 8.65 1.80 19.80
C ILE A 108 8.54 1.36 21.25
N GLY A 109 8.30 2.34 22.12
CA GLY A 109 8.09 2.14 23.54
C GLY A 109 9.38 2.08 24.35
N ASP A 110 9.21 2.17 25.66
CA ASP A 110 10.29 2.05 26.63
C ASP A 110 9.89 1.14 27.77
N VAL A 111 10.86 0.47 28.36
CA VAL A 111 10.63 -0.42 29.50
C VAL A 111 10.97 0.33 30.77
N HIS A 112 9.96 0.56 31.60
CA HIS A 112 10.13 1.22 32.89
C HIS A 112 9.47 0.37 33.98
N ASN A 113 10.19 0.08 35.06
CA ASN A 113 9.74 -0.78 36.16
C ASN A 113 9.18 -2.15 35.71
N GLY A 114 9.83 -2.77 34.71
CA GLY A 114 9.44 -4.08 34.18
C GLY A 114 8.18 -4.07 33.30
N LYS A 115 7.63 -2.89 32.98
CA LYS A 115 6.48 -2.73 32.08
C LYS A 115 6.87 -1.90 30.85
N THR A 116 6.40 -2.33 29.68
CA THR A 116 6.62 -1.59 28.43
C THR A 116 5.52 -0.55 28.24
N TYR A 117 5.91 0.70 28.07
CA TYR A 117 5.02 1.82 27.80
C TYR A 117 5.25 2.32 26.37
N TYR A 118 4.18 2.41 25.59
CA TYR A 118 4.24 2.90 24.20
C TYR A 118 3.89 4.38 24.09
N CYS A 119 2.94 4.86 24.89
CA CYS A 119 2.53 6.26 24.92
C CYS A 119 3.17 6.99 26.11
N CYS A 120 3.70 8.18 25.84
CA CYS A 120 4.23 9.09 26.84
C CYS A 120 3.05 9.77 27.55
N THR A 121 2.86 9.47 28.84
CA THR A 121 1.81 10.10 29.66
C THR A 121 2.42 11.12 30.62
N LYS A 122 1.61 12.07 31.12
CA LYS A 122 2.08 13.11 32.07
C LYS A 122 2.86 12.54 33.25
N LYS A 123 2.35 11.47 33.87
CA LYS A 123 3.01 10.81 35.00
C LYS A 123 4.40 10.27 34.64
N LEU A 124 4.53 9.68 33.46
CA LEU A 124 5.81 9.13 32.98
C LEU A 124 6.79 10.21 32.54
N ALA A 125 6.30 11.39 32.11
CA ALA A 125 7.14 12.51 31.71
C ALA A 125 7.77 13.24 32.90
N GLU A 126 7.18 13.11 34.09
CA GLU A 126 7.68 13.68 35.35
C GLU A 126 8.65 12.73 36.07
N ASP A 127 8.65 11.43 35.71
CA ASP A 127 9.53 10.44 36.31
C ASP A 127 10.97 10.58 35.78
N PRO A 128 11.99 10.80 36.65
CA PRO A 128 13.37 11.04 36.23
C PRO A 128 14.06 9.81 35.61
N GLY A 129 13.45 8.63 35.73
CA GLY A 129 13.95 7.38 35.15
C GLY A 129 13.54 7.12 33.70
N MET A 130 12.82 8.04 33.05
CA MET A 130 12.23 7.86 31.73
C MET A 130 12.80 8.85 30.71
N ALA A 131 14.00 8.58 30.17
CA ALA A 131 14.66 9.49 29.22
C ALA A 131 13.91 9.67 27.88
N SER A 132 13.09 8.68 27.49
CA SER A 132 12.39 8.68 26.20
C SER A 132 11.10 9.52 26.18
N CYS A 133 10.60 9.94 27.35
CA CYS A 133 9.34 10.67 27.54
C CYS A 133 9.61 11.93 28.37
N THR A 134 9.44 13.10 27.77
CA THR A 134 9.69 14.39 28.40
C THR A 134 8.40 15.22 28.37
N THR A 135 8.32 16.28 29.16
CA THR A 135 7.11 17.12 29.30
C THR A 135 6.61 17.72 27.97
N ASP A 136 7.48 17.91 26.97
CA ASP A 136 7.14 18.36 25.62
C ASP A 136 6.54 17.25 24.71
N LYS A 137 6.76 15.98 25.07
CA LYS A 137 6.33 14.78 24.34
C LYS A 137 5.12 14.08 24.96
N VAL A 138 4.44 14.72 25.90
CA VAL A 138 3.22 14.19 26.52
C VAL A 138 2.13 13.92 25.47
N ASP A 139 1.41 12.81 25.65
CA ASP A 139 0.34 12.30 24.81
C ASP A 139 0.80 11.94 23.38
N ARG A 140 2.09 11.57 23.24
CA ARG A 140 2.73 11.13 22.00
C ARG A 140 3.29 9.71 22.11
N LEU A 141 3.54 9.08 20.97
CA LEU A 141 4.21 7.79 20.91
C LEU A 141 5.69 7.92 21.23
N ILE A 142 6.20 6.99 22.02
CA ILE A 142 7.63 6.90 22.34
C ILE A 142 8.34 6.21 21.18
N ILE A 143 9.13 6.97 20.42
CA ILE A 143 9.96 6.47 19.32
C ILE A 143 11.41 6.79 19.64
N LYS A 144 12.26 5.76 19.72
CA LYS A 144 13.69 5.91 20.05
C LYS A 144 14.57 6.23 18.83
N ASN A 145 14.03 6.12 17.62
CA ASN A 145 14.73 6.45 16.38
C ASN A 145 15.13 7.94 16.33
N LYS A 146 16.31 8.24 15.79
CA LYS A 146 16.83 9.62 15.65
C LYS A 146 16.17 10.42 14.51
N HIS A 147 15.71 9.74 13.47
CA HIS A 147 15.16 10.35 12.26
C HIS A 147 13.65 10.09 12.19
N VAL A 148 12.89 11.00 12.80
CA VAL A 148 11.44 10.90 12.93
C VAL A 148 10.81 12.22 12.49
N ASP A 149 9.97 12.15 11.47
CA ASP A 149 9.11 13.25 11.05
C ASP A 149 7.68 12.96 11.53
N ALA A 150 7.28 13.62 12.62
CA ALA A 150 5.96 13.44 13.22
C ALA A 150 5.03 14.62 12.89
N LYS A 151 3.79 14.31 12.53
CA LYS A 151 2.70 15.26 12.29
C LYS A 151 1.49 14.88 13.14
N LYS A 152 0.83 15.89 13.70
CA LYS A 152 -0.38 15.71 14.51
C LYS A 152 -1.62 15.99 13.68
N VAL A 153 -2.63 15.14 13.82
CA VAL A 153 -3.99 15.33 13.31
C VAL A 153 -4.88 15.65 14.49
N VAL A 154 -5.54 16.80 14.47
CA VAL A 154 -6.38 17.26 15.58
C VAL A 154 -7.85 17.13 15.19
N PHE A 155 -8.64 16.52 16.07
CA PHE A 155 -10.09 16.57 16.02
C PHE A 155 -10.57 17.85 16.68
N TYR A 156 -11.26 18.68 15.91
CA TYR A 156 -11.94 19.84 16.46
C TYR A 156 -13.22 19.42 17.19
N SER A 157 -13.53 20.11 18.27
CA SER A 157 -14.78 19.93 19.02
C SER A 157 -15.94 20.51 18.23
N ASN A 158 -16.56 19.72 17.36
CA ASN A 158 -17.91 19.99 16.86
C ASN A 158 -18.82 18.75 17.05
N ASN A 159 -20.10 19.03 17.23
CA ASN A 159 -21.11 18.17 17.86
C ASN A 159 -21.71 17.07 16.96
N GLU A 160 -20.99 16.64 15.92
CA GLU A 160 -21.39 15.51 15.07
C GLU A 160 -20.29 14.45 15.09
N ALA A 161 -20.52 13.28 14.48
CA ALA A 161 -19.48 12.28 14.25
C ALA A 161 -18.22 12.97 13.70
N ALA A 162 -17.25 13.26 14.58
CA ALA A 162 -16.24 14.24 14.21
C ALA A 162 -15.26 13.56 13.26
N SER A 163 -15.40 13.94 11.99
CA SER A 163 -14.48 13.55 10.96
C SER A 163 -13.32 14.55 10.99
N ALA A 164 -12.13 14.11 11.38
CA ALA A 164 -10.92 14.89 11.19
C ALA A 164 -10.26 14.42 9.90
N HIS A 165 -10.11 15.33 8.94
CA HIS A 165 -9.26 15.06 7.81
C HIS A 165 -7.80 15.10 8.31
N GLY A 166 -7.08 13.99 8.19
CA GLY A 166 -5.65 13.88 8.52
C GLY A 166 -4.75 14.76 7.66
N GLY A 167 -5.35 15.51 6.74
CA GLY A 167 -4.69 16.31 5.72
C GLY A 167 -4.03 15.43 4.67
N ASN A 168 -3.79 16.02 3.49
CA ASN A 168 -2.85 15.49 2.52
C ASN A 168 -1.41 15.66 3.09
N SER A 169 -1.01 14.74 3.96
CA SER A 169 0.27 14.80 4.66
C SER A 169 1.34 14.19 3.77
N LYS A 170 2.27 15.02 3.30
CA LYS A 170 3.36 14.62 2.42
C LYS A 170 4.69 14.66 3.18
N PHE A 171 5.35 13.52 3.29
CA PHE A 171 6.70 13.38 3.82
C PHE A 171 7.67 13.19 2.66
N ILE A 172 8.69 14.04 2.57
CA ILE A 172 9.69 13.96 1.49
C ILE A 172 10.75 12.94 1.89
N VAL A 173 11.08 12.04 0.97
CA VAL A 173 12.12 11.04 1.19
C VAL A 173 13.44 11.61 0.68
N THR A 174 14.34 11.91 1.61
CA THR A 174 15.66 12.51 1.30
C THR A 174 16.75 11.46 1.17
N HIS A 175 16.55 10.26 1.69
CA HIS A 175 17.57 9.21 1.70
C HIS A 175 16.95 7.85 1.44
N SER A 176 17.68 6.97 0.77
CA SER A 176 17.23 5.62 0.50
C SER A 176 17.20 4.74 1.73
N GLY A 177 16.30 3.78 1.73
CA GLY A 177 16.20 2.73 2.73
C GLY A 177 14.78 2.49 3.24
N PRO A 178 14.66 1.70 4.32
CA PRO A 178 13.37 1.41 4.94
C PRO A 178 12.79 2.65 5.62
N HIS A 179 11.57 2.98 5.19
CA HIS A 179 10.74 4.00 5.81
C HIS A 179 9.55 3.33 6.47
N VAL A 180 9.22 3.80 7.66
CA VAL A 180 8.16 3.23 8.48
C VAL A 180 7.17 4.31 8.87
N LEU A 181 5.94 4.14 8.41
CA LEU A 181 4.81 4.96 8.81
C LEU A 181 4.17 4.36 10.05
N VAL A 182 4.02 5.18 11.07
CA VAL A 182 3.40 4.82 12.34
C VAL A 182 2.21 5.74 12.59
N MET A 183 1.06 5.16 12.87
CA MET A 183 -0.14 5.89 13.29
C MET A 183 -0.47 5.43 14.70
N SER A 184 -0.63 6.36 15.64
CA SER A 184 -0.86 6.01 17.04
C SER A 184 -1.86 6.92 17.71
N ASN A 185 -2.68 6.33 18.57
CA ASN A 185 -3.61 7.04 19.43
C ASN A 185 -3.07 7.03 20.86
N CYS A 186 -2.38 8.11 21.25
CA CYS A 186 -1.82 8.28 22.60
C CYS A 186 -2.51 9.37 23.41
N ASP A 187 -3.63 9.93 22.91
CA ASP A 187 -4.34 11.01 23.58
C ASP A 187 -5.38 10.46 24.56
N PRO A 188 -5.21 10.63 25.89
CA PRO A 188 -6.13 10.10 26.88
C PRO A 188 -7.54 10.70 26.76
N ARG A 189 -7.71 11.84 26.09
CA ARG A 189 -9.03 12.45 25.82
C ARG A 189 -9.89 11.58 24.91
N LEU A 190 -9.27 10.73 24.08
CA LEU A 190 -9.96 9.81 23.17
C LEU A 190 -10.34 8.47 23.82
N LYS A 191 -10.09 8.26 25.12
CA LYS A 191 -10.34 6.98 25.81
C LYS A 191 -11.78 6.44 25.67
N ASN A 192 -12.76 7.34 25.67
CA ASN A 192 -14.19 6.98 25.61
C ASN A 192 -14.73 6.98 24.17
N PHE A 193 -13.86 7.14 23.17
CA PHE A 193 -14.22 7.18 21.76
C PHE A 193 -13.57 6.01 21.03
N GLU A 194 -14.34 5.34 20.20
CA GLU A 194 -13.82 4.47 19.15
C GLU A 194 -13.37 5.36 17.99
N VAL A 195 -12.08 5.31 17.69
CA VAL A 195 -11.49 6.08 16.60
C VAL A 195 -11.23 5.13 15.45
N SER A 196 -11.86 5.37 14.31
CA SER A 196 -11.61 4.63 13.08
C SER A 196 -10.98 5.53 12.04
N PHE A 197 -10.23 4.94 11.11
CA PHE A 197 -9.68 5.68 9.99
C PHE A 197 -9.85 4.93 8.68
N SER A 198 -9.98 5.71 7.62
CA SER A 198 -10.13 5.23 6.26
C SER A 198 -9.34 6.13 5.31
N GLY A 199 -8.92 5.59 4.18
CA GLY A 199 -8.16 6.35 3.19
C GLY A 199 -7.04 5.52 2.60
N GLU A 200 -5.96 6.16 2.19
CA GLU A 200 -4.82 5.48 1.60
C GLU A 200 -3.48 6.13 1.92
N SER A 201 -2.43 5.30 1.94
CA SER A 201 -1.04 5.75 1.92
C SER A 201 -0.42 5.42 0.58
N ARG A 202 0.11 6.43 -0.10
CA ARG A 202 0.79 6.32 -1.37
C ARG A 202 2.28 6.52 -1.15
N TRP A 203 3.07 5.55 -1.63
CA TRP A 203 4.52 5.57 -1.50
C TRP A 203 5.09 5.73 -2.90
N MET A 204 5.60 6.92 -3.19
CA MET A 204 6.13 7.26 -4.50
C MET A 204 7.65 7.19 -4.46
N ASN A 205 8.24 6.38 -5.35
CA ASN A 205 9.66 6.37 -5.65
C ASN A 205 9.93 7.17 -6.94
N PRO A 206 11.18 7.58 -7.21
CA PRO A 206 11.51 8.39 -8.39
C PRO A 206 11.13 7.76 -9.74
N TYR A 207 11.11 6.43 -9.82
CA TYR A 207 10.69 5.64 -10.99
C TYR A 207 9.20 5.23 -10.98
N GLY A 208 8.42 5.60 -9.96
CA GLY A 208 6.99 5.31 -9.85
C GLY A 208 6.58 4.70 -8.51
N PHE A 209 5.37 4.14 -8.46
CA PHE A 209 4.79 3.55 -7.24
C PHE A 209 5.33 2.15 -6.91
N LEU A 210 6.33 1.64 -7.62
CA LEU A 210 6.76 0.27 -7.38
C LEU A 210 7.69 0.21 -6.13
N PRO A 211 7.53 -0.78 -5.24
CA PRO A 211 8.42 -0.93 -4.10
C PRO A 211 9.88 -1.16 -4.54
N ALA A 212 10.82 -0.64 -3.76
CA ALA A 212 12.26 -0.77 -4.01
C ALA A 212 12.72 -2.24 -4.09
N THR A 213 12.14 -3.10 -3.26
CA THR A 213 12.45 -4.53 -3.20
C THR A 213 12.09 -5.26 -4.49
N THR A 214 11.00 -4.86 -5.15
CA THR A 214 10.49 -5.53 -6.35
C THR A 214 11.08 -4.95 -7.64
N TYR A 215 11.58 -3.72 -7.59
CA TYR A 215 12.09 -3.01 -8.78
C TYR A 215 13.18 -3.78 -9.52
N ASN A 216 14.14 -4.37 -8.81
CA ASN A 216 15.24 -5.09 -9.44
C ASN A 216 14.80 -6.37 -10.18
N PHE A 217 13.60 -6.89 -9.89
CA PHE A 217 13.06 -8.07 -10.55
C PHE A 217 12.25 -7.75 -11.83
N LEU A 218 11.94 -6.48 -12.10
CA LEU A 218 11.23 -6.07 -13.32
C LEU A 218 11.88 -6.56 -14.62
N PRO A 219 13.18 -6.36 -14.86
CA PRO A 219 13.79 -6.81 -16.11
C PRO A 219 13.75 -8.33 -16.25
N PHE A 220 13.88 -9.07 -15.15
CA PHE A 220 13.76 -10.52 -15.14
C PHE A 220 12.35 -10.97 -15.53
N PHE A 221 11.31 -10.41 -14.89
CA PHE A 221 9.93 -10.75 -15.23
C PHE A 221 9.57 -10.35 -16.67
N GLY A 222 10.06 -9.20 -17.15
CA GLY A 222 9.86 -8.77 -18.53
C GLY A 222 10.53 -9.71 -19.56
N ALA A 223 11.75 -10.17 -19.28
CA ALA A 223 12.43 -11.14 -20.14
C ALA A 223 11.71 -12.50 -20.15
N MET A 224 11.29 -12.98 -18.98
CA MET A 224 10.55 -14.24 -18.87
C MET A 224 9.18 -14.16 -19.56
N SER A 225 8.46 -13.04 -19.42
CA SER A 225 7.17 -12.85 -20.10
C SER A 225 7.32 -12.83 -21.62
N LEU A 226 8.42 -12.25 -22.15
CA LEU A 226 8.73 -12.30 -23.58
C LEU A 226 8.99 -13.73 -24.06
N ILE A 227 9.79 -14.50 -23.33
CA ILE A 227 10.11 -15.90 -23.68
C ILE A 227 8.83 -16.76 -23.68
N TYR A 228 8.03 -16.68 -22.62
CA TYR A 228 6.77 -17.43 -22.53
C TYR A 228 5.74 -16.96 -23.57
N GLY A 229 5.68 -15.66 -23.86
CA GLY A 229 4.82 -15.11 -24.91
C GLY A 229 5.18 -15.65 -26.30
N LEU A 230 6.47 -15.74 -26.62
CA LEU A 230 6.94 -16.32 -27.88
C LEU A 230 6.65 -17.82 -27.96
N LEU A 231 6.91 -18.57 -26.88
CA LEU A 231 6.59 -20.00 -26.81
C LEU A 231 5.10 -20.25 -26.97
N ALA A 232 4.25 -19.45 -26.31
CA ALA A 232 2.81 -19.52 -26.44
C ALA A 232 2.35 -19.21 -27.87
N LEU A 233 2.95 -18.22 -28.54
CA LEU A 233 2.65 -17.89 -29.93
C LEU A 233 3.02 -19.04 -30.87
N VAL A 234 4.24 -19.58 -30.75
CA VAL A 234 4.69 -20.74 -31.54
C VAL A 234 3.77 -21.93 -31.29
N TRP A 235 3.41 -22.20 -30.04
CA TRP A 235 2.47 -23.26 -29.67
C TRP A 235 1.10 -23.07 -30.32
N LEU A 236 0.54 -21.86 -30.28
CA LEU A 236 -0.76 -21.57 -30.90
C LEU A 236 -0.72 -21.74 -32.41
N VAL A 237 0.37 -21.33 -33.07
CA VAL A 237 0.56 -21.52 -34.52
C VAL A 237 0.69 -22.99 -34.88
N LEU A 238 1.48 -23.76 -34.12
CA LEU A 238 1.61 -25.21 -34.36
C LEU A 238 0.31 -25.94 -34.13
N ASN A 239 -0.44 -25.57 -33.08
CA ASN A 239 -1.79 -26.07 -32.89
C ASN A 239 -2.63 -25.71 -34.12
N ALA A 240 -2.72 -24.43 -34.51
CA ALA A 240 -3.41 -23.88 -35.72
C ALA A 240 -3.16 -24.66 -37.02
N VAL A 241 -1.93 -25.06 -37.27
CA VAL A 241 -1.58 -25.81 -38.48
C VAL A 241 -2.00 -27.28 -38.37
N HIS A 242 -1.84 -27.89 -37.20
CA HIS A 242 -2.03 -29.34 -37.00
C HIS A 242 -3.35 -29.70 -36.30
N TRP A 243 -4.41 -28.88 -36.38
CA TRP A 243 -5.71 -29.12 -35.69
C TRP A 243 -6.32 -30.50 -35.96
N LYS A 244 -5.95 -31.16 -37.07
CA LYS A 244 -6.46 -32.48 -37.46
C LYS A 244 -5.58 -33.65 -36.98
N ASP A 245 -4.30 -33.41 -36.71
CA ASP A 245 -3.32 -34.45 -36.37
C ASP A 245 -2.93 -34.42 -34.88
N VAL A 246 -3.30 -33.35 -34.17
CA VAL A 246 -3.02 -33.16 -32.73
C VAL A 246 -3.98 -34.01 -31.89
N VAL A 247 -3.43 -34.65 -30.85
CA VAL A 247 -4.18 -35.47 -29.88
C VAL A 247 -5.34 -34.65 -29.30
N MET A 248 -6.56 -35.20 -29.32
CA MET A 248 -7.80 -34.53 -28.86
C MET A 248 -7.63 -33.77 -27.52
N LEU A 249 -6.84 -34.31 -26.59
CA LEU A 249 -6.57 -33.70 -25.28
C LEU A 249 -5.94 -32.30 -25.36
N GLN A 250 -4.98 -32.08 -26.26
CA GLN A 250 -4.33 -30.76 -26.43
C GLN A 250 -5.31 -29.72 -26.99
N ASN A 251 -6.25 -30.15 -27.84
CA ASN A 251 -7.35 -29.31 -28.31
C ASN A 251 -8.31 -28.92 -27.18
N TYR A 252 -8.65 -29.84 -26.27
CA TYR A 252 -9.48 -29.51 -25.10
C TYR A 252 -8.80 -28.47 -24.19
N ILE A 253 -7.51 -28.62 -23.89
CA ILE A 253 -6.76 -27.66 -23.06
C ILE A 253 -6.72 -26.28 -23.73
N THR A 254 -6.46 -26.23 -25.04
CA THR A 254 -6.42 -24.96 -25.80
C THR A 254 -7.80 -24.29 -25.86
N CYS A 255 -8.86 -25.09 -26.00
CA CYS A 255 -10.25 -24.61 -25.96
C CYS A 255 -10.60 -24.03 -24.59
N VAL A 256 -10.28 -24.74 -23.49
CA VAL A 256 -10.51 -24.25 -22.12
C VAL A 256 -9.72 -22.96 -21.85
N LEU A 257 -8.45 -22.89 -22.25
CA LEU A 257 -7.65 -21.66 -22.15
C LEU A 257 -8.28 -20.50 -22.92
N GLY A 258 -8.74 -20.74 -24.15
CA GLY A 258 -9.42 -19.72 -24.96
C GLY A 258 -10.73 -19.24 -24.34
N VAL A 259 -11.55 -20.16 -23.82
CA VAL A 259 -12.81 -19.84 -23.12
C VAL A 259 -12.53 -19.05 -21.85
N CYS A 260 -11.56 -19.47 -21.03
CA CYS A 260 -11.17 -18.73 -19.83
C CYS A 260 -10.70 -17.31 -20.14
N LEU A 261 -9.98 -17.10 -21.24
CA LEU A 261 -9.56 -15.77 -21.66
C LEU A 261 -10.75 -14.91 -22.09
N ILE A 262 -11.73 -15.47 -22.81
CA ILE A 262 -12.94 -14.75 -23.24
C ILE A 262 -13.86 -14.45 -22.05
N GLU A 263 -13.96 -15.34 -21.07
CA GLU A 263 -14.80 -15.15 -19.88
C GLU A 263 -14.23 -14.09 -18.93
N ASN A 264 -12.89 -13.99 -18.85
CA ASN A 264 -12.21 -12.99 -18.02
C ASN A 264 -11.91 -11.67 -18.76
N MET A 265 -12.42 -11.49 -19.98
CA MET A 265 -12.46 -10.22 -20.72
C MET A 265 -13.68 -9.40 -20.33
#